data_AF-S4H676-F1
#
_entry.id   AF-S4H676-F1
#
_cell.length_a   1.000
_cell.length_b   1.000
_cell.length_c   1.000
_cell.angle_alpha   90.00
_cell.angle_beta   90.00
_cell.angle_gamma   90.00
#
_symmetry.space_group_name_H-M   'P 1'
#
loop_
_entity.id
_entity.type
_entity.pdbx_description
1 polymer ?
#
loop_
_entity_poly.entity_id
_entity_poly.type
_entity_poly.pdbx_seq_one_letter_code
_entity_poly.pdbx_strand_id
1 'polypeptide(L)' 'MKIFTLIDVDGPTRGRTIGDVARLNDYVNATQVAVGVNVPRFLNEFMTRISGLAKIAG' A
#
# COMPACT_ATOMS: atom_id res chain seq x y z
N MET A 1 5.72 -6.37 -3.36
CA MET A 1 6.09 -6.52 -4.78
C MET A 1 6.74 -5.22 -5.24
N LYS A 2 7.95 -5.27 -5.82
CA LYS A 2 8.62 -4.07 -6.36
C LYS A 2 8.26 -3.93 -7.83
N ILE A 3 7.75 -2.76 -8.22
CA ILE A 3 7.37 -2.45 -9.60
C ILE A 3 7.28 -0.93 -9.76
N PHE A 4 7.51 -0.41 -10.96
CA PHE A 4 7.08 0.95 -11.29
C PHE A 4 5.56 1.01 -11.37
N THR A 5 4.97 1.97 -10.68
CA THR A 5 3.53 2.22 -10.74
C THR A 5 3.27 3.55 -11.41
N LEU A 6 2.27 3.60 -12.27
CA LEU A 6 1.68 4.83 -12.80
C LEU A 6 0.21 4.93 -12.42
N ILE A 7 -0.33 6.12 -12.58
CA ILE A 7 -1.77 6.40 -12.44
C ILE A 7 -2.31 6.72 -13.82
N ASP A 8 -3.35 6.00 -14.24
CA ASP A 8 -4.09 6.33 -15.46
C ASP A 8 -4.71 7.74 -15.28
N VAL A 9 -4.34 8.70 -16.12
CA VAL A 9 -4.91 10.05 -16.09
C VAL A 9 -5.98 10.27 -17.15
N ASP A 10 -6.13 9.37 -18.11
CA ASP A 10 -7.06 9.50 -19.23
C ASP A 10 -7.92 8.24 -19.41
N GLY A 11 -8.97 8.36 -20.22
CA GLY A 11 -9.82 7.23 -20.60
C GLY A 11 -10.76 6.71 -19.49
N PRO A 12 -11.44 5.58 -19.75
CA PRO A 12 -12.49 5.06 -18.86
C PRO A 12 -11.96 4.47 -17.54
N THR A 13 -10.65 4.20 -17.44
CA THR A 13 -10.00 3.70 -16.21
C THR A 13 -9.24 4.79 -15.45
N ARG A 14 -9.48 6.08 -15.76
CA ARG A 14 -8.83 7.20 -15.07
C ARG A 14 -8.90 7.04 -13.54
N GLY A 15 -7.74 7.19 -12.90
CA GLY A 15 -7.54 6.99 -11.47
C GLY A 15 -7.04 5.60 -11.08
N ARG A 16 -6.95 4.65 -12.03
CA ARG A 16 -6.39 3.32 -11.78
C ARG A 16 -4.88 3.41 -11.51
N THR A 17 -4.44 2.80 -10.40
CA THR A 17 -3.03 2.52 -10.15
C THR A 17 -2.64 1.21 -10.83
N ILE A 18 -1.67 1.24 -11.73
CA ILE A 18 -1.22 0.08 -12.50
C ILE A 18 0.30 0.06 -12.64
N GLY A 19 0.85 -1.11 -12.92
CA GLY A 19 2.26 -1.25 -13.28
C GLY A 19 2.57 -0.47 -14.57
N ASP A 20 3.66 0.29 -14.56
CA ASP A 20 4.19 0.94 -15.75
C ASP A 20 4.85 -0.10 -16.66
N VAL A 21 4.13 -0.47 -17.72
CA VAL A 21 4.55 -1.48 -18.70
C VAL A 21 5.79 -1.05 -19.48
N ALA A 22 6.01 0.26 -19.69
CA ALA A 22 7.18 0.75 -20.40
C ALA A 22 8.48 0.52 -19.60
N ARG A 23 8.36 0.39 -18.28
CA ARG A 23 9.48 0.26 -17.34
C ARG A 23 9.53 -1.09 -16.65
N LEU A 24 8.85 -2.09 -17.20
CA LEU A 24 8.73 -3.41 -16.58
C LEU A 24 10.09 -4.10 -16.41
N ASN A 25 11.04 -3.82 -17.31
CA ASN A 25 12.38 -4.40 -17.30
C ASN A 25 13.43 -3.52 -16.59
N ASP A 26 13.04 -2.35 -16.07
CA ASP A 26 13.97 -1.47 -15.36
C ASP A 26 14.34 -2.07 -14.00
N TYR A 27 15.64 -2.12 -13.69
CA TYR A 27 16.14 -2.74 -12.45
C TYR A 27 15.95 -1.87 -11.21
N VAL A 28 15.92 -0.55 -11.38
CA VAL A 28 15.71 0.42 -10.31
C VAL A 28 14.21 0.57 -10.09
N ASN A 29 13.60 0.07 -9.02
CA ASN A 29 12.16 0.22 -8.80
C ASN A 29 11.85 1.45 -7.92
N ALA A 30 10.88 2.29 -8.30
CA ALA A 30 10.48 3.45 -7.49
C ALA A 30 9.45 3.13 -6.38
N THR A 31 8.58 2.13 -6.60
CA THR A 31 7.45 1.82 -5.72
C THR A 31 7.45 0.37 -5.25
N GLN A 32 6.91 0.14 -4.04
CA GLN A 32 6.66 -1.20 -3.51
C GLN A 32 5.17 -1.37 -3.18
N VAL A 33 4.49 -2.21 -3.95
CA VAL A 33 3.07 -2.52 -3.75
C VAL A 33 2.94 -3.61 -2.69
N ALA A 34 2.16 -3.33 -1.65
CA ALA A 34 1.78 -4.31 -0.65
C ALA A 34 0.73 -5.26 -1.24
N VAL A 35 1.09 -6.53 -1.40
CA VAL A 35 0.19 -7.59 -1.92
C VAL A 35 -0.34 -8.48 -0.79
N GLY A 36 0.44 -8.59 0.30
CA GLY A 36 0.06 -9.34 1.49
C GLY A 36 0.32 -8.52 2.74
N VAL A 37 -0.46 -8.82 3.78
CA VAL A 37 -0.31 -8.23 5.11
C VAL A 37 -0.48 -9.33 6.15
N ASN A 38 0.29 -9.25 7.23
CA ASN A 38 0.09 -10.11 8.40
C ASN A 38 -1.13 -9.59 9.17
N VAL A 39 -2.32 -10.12 8.84
CA VAL A 39 -3.60 -9.70 9.42
C VAL A 39 -3.63 -9.90 10.94
N PRO A 40 -3.26 -11.08 11.50
CA PRO A 40 -3.28 -11.27 12.95
C PRO A 40 -2.40 -10.27 13.71
N ARG A 41 -1.19 -10.02 13.21
CA ARG A 41 -0.29 -9.04 13.82
C ARG A 41 -0.83 -7.61 13.71
N PHE A 42 -1.33 -7.23 12.52
CA PHE A 42 -1.91 -5.90 12.31
C PHE A 42 -3.05 -5.63 13.30
N LEU A 43 -3.97 -6.58 13.47
CA LEU A 43 -5.09 -6.43 14.39
C LEU A 43 -4.61 -6.31 15.85
N ASN A 44 -3.64 -7.13 16.26
CA ASN A 44 -3.05 -7.04 17.60
C ASN A 44 -2.41 -5.66 17.85
N GLU A 45 -1.60 -5.16 16.91
CA GLU A 45 -0.96 -3.85 17.02
C GLU A 45 -1.99 -2.71 17.05
N PHE A 46 -2.99 -2.79 16.17
CA PHE A 46 -4.07 -1.82 16.09
C PHE A 46 -4.82 -1.71 17.42
N MET A 47 -5.27 -2.84 17.97
CA MET A 47 -6.00 -2.87 19.24
C MET A 47 -5.14 -2.42 20.41
N THR A 48 -3.87 -2.83 20.45
CA THR A 48 -2.92 -2.41 21.51
C THR A 48 -2.78 -0.89 21.53
N ARG A 49 -2.59 -0.25 20.37
CA ARG A 49 -2.38 1.21 20.28
C ARG A 49 -3.63 2.00 20.68
N ILE A 50 -4.79 1.65 20.12
CA ILE A 50 -6.04 2.39 20.40
C ILE A 50 -6.50 2.17 21.83
N SER A 51 -6.43 0.93 22.34
CA SER A 51 -6.83 0.65 23.73
C SER A 51 -5.88 1.30 24.73
N GLY A 52 -4.58 1.36 24.41
CA GLY A 52 -3.60 2.11 25.21
C GLY A 52 -3.95 3.60 25.30
N LEU A 53 -4.30 4.22 24.17
CA LEU A 53 -4.72 5.62 24.14
C LEU A 53 -6.01 5.85 24.93
N ALA A 54 -7.02 4.99 24.77
CA ALA A 54 -8.29 5.12 25.47
C ALA A 54 -8.14 5.10 27.00
N LYS A 55 -7.19 4.31 27.53
CA LYS A 55 -6.88 4.25 28.97
C LYS A 55 -6.22 5.52 29.52
N ILE A 56 -5.61 6.34 28.66
CA ILE A 56 -4.95 7.60 29.06
C ILE A 56 -5.95 8.76 29.04
N ALA A 57 -6.96 8.69 28.17
CA ALA A 57 -7.88 9.78 27.90
C ALA A 57 -9.22 9.72 28.67
N GLY A 58 -9.51 8.60 29.33
CA GLY A 58 -10.69 8.41 30.20
C GLY A 58 -10.31 8.37 31.67
#